data_AF-A0A126D653-F1
#
_entry.id   AF-A0A126D653-F1
#
_cell.length_a   1.000
_cell.length_b   1.000
_cell.length_c   1.000
_cell.angle_alpha   90.00
_cell.angle_beta   90.00
_cell.angle_gamma   90.00
#
_symmetry.space_group_name_H-M   'P 1'
#
loop_
_entity.id
_entity.type
_entity.pdbx_description
1 polymer ?
#
loop_
_entity_poly.entity_id
_entity_poly.type
_entity_poly.pdbx_seq_one_letter_code
_entity_poly.pdbx_strand_id
1 'polypeptide(L)'
;MAAKLTRPHSLRERLSATFSSHPNELIALFSRYVHQGKGMLQRHQLLAEFDALIAADKEKYAPFEDILRAAQEAIVLPPWVALAIRPRPGVWDYIRVNVSELAVGELSVSEYLEFKEQLVDGHTNSNFVLELDFEPFNASFPRPSMSKSIGNGVQFLNRHLSSKLFQDKESLYPLLNFLKAHNHKGTTMMLNDRIQSLRGLQSALRKAEEYQMSFPQDTPYSEFNHRFQELGLEKGWGDTAKRVLDTIHLLLDLLEAPDPANLEKFLGTIPMTFNVVILSPHGYFAQSNVLGYPDTGGQVVYILDQVRALENEMLLRIKQQGLDITPKILIVTRLLPDAVGTTCGQRLEKVIGTEHTDILRVPFRTENGILRKWISRFDVWPFLETYTEDVANEIMREMQAKPDLIIGNYSDGNLVATLLAHKLGVTQCTIAHALEKTKYPNSDIYLDKFDSQYHFSCQFTADLIAMNHTDFIITSTFQEIAGSKDTVGQYESHIAFTPPGLYRVVHGIDVFDPKFNIVSQMNRVRNGELYRYICDTKGVFVQPAFYEAFGLTVIESMTCGLPTIATCHGGPAEIIVDGVSGLHIDPYHSNKADDPDWCLWILEVREQPREA
;
A
#
# COMPACT_ATOMS: atom_id res chain seq x y z
N MET A 1 36.28 -20.72 -21.75
CA MET A 1 36.25 -21.02 -20.30
C MET A 1 35.49 -19.89 -19.63
N ALA A 2 34.19 -20.09 -19.37
CA ALA A 2 33.39 -19.14 -18.63
C ALA A 2 33.80 -19.22 -17.15
N ALA A 3 34.14 -18.08 -16.55
CA ALA A 3 34.35 -18.00 -15.11
C ALA A 3 33.07 -18.48 -14.41
N LYS A 4 33.19 -19.57 -13.65
CA LYS A 4 32.14 -20.02 -12.74
C LYS A 4 31.87 -18.87 -11.77
N LEU A 5 30.68 -18.27 -11.88
CA LEU A 5 30.12 -17.44 -10.82
C LEU A 5 30.15 -18.27 -9.53
N THR A 6 31.02 -17.88 -8.60
CA THR A 6 31.04 -18.39 -7.23
C THR A 6 29.69 -18.10 -6.61
N ARG A 7 29.01 -19.14 -6.11
CA ARG A 7 27.81 -18.98 -5.27
C ARG A 7 28.13 -17.96 -4.17
N PRO A 8 27.30 -16.94 -3.91
CA PRO A 8 27.47 -16.14 -2.72
C PRO A 8 27.40 -17.06 -1.50
N HIS A 9 28.39 -16.98 -0.61
CA HIS A 9 28.39 -17.73 0.65
C HIS A 9 27.10 -17.47 1.42
N SER A 10 26.51 -18.51 2.01
CA SER A 10 25.32 -18.32 2.86
C SER A 10 25.68 -17.43 4.07
N LEU A 11 24.69 -16.74 4.63
CA LEU A 11 24.90 -15.88 5.80
C LEU A 11 25.56 -16.67 6.95
N ARG A 12 25.14 -17.93 7.16
CA ARG A 12 25.75 -18.86 8.11
C ARG A 12 27.21 -19.16 7.80
N GLU A 13 27.58 -19.38 6.55
CA GLU A 13 28.97 -19.63 6.16
C GLU A 13 29.85 -18.41 6.48
N ARG A 14 29.36 -17.20 6.17
CA ARG A 14 30.05 -15.94 6.50
C ARG A 14 30.23 -15.75 7.99
N LEU A 15 29.19 -16.00 8.78
CA LEU A 15 29.26 -15.90 10.24
C LEU A 15 30.17 -16.97 10.83
N SER A 16 30.04 -18.22 10.41
CA SER A 16 30.87 -19.33 10.91
C SER A 16 32.35 -19.13 10.58
N ALA A 17 32.66 -18.55 9.41
CA ALA A 17 34.03 -18.16 9.05
C ALA A 17 34.55 -17.01 9.92
N THR A 18 33.68 -16.07 10.31
CA THR A 18 34.05 -14.96 11.18
C THR A 18 34.25 -15.42 12.64
N PHE A 19 33.38 -16.31 13.14
CA PHE A 19 33.55 -16.99 14.43
C PHE A 19 34.85 -17.80 14.50
N SER A 20 35.21 -18.49 13.41
CA SER A 20 36.48 -19.25 13.34
C SER A 20 37.72 -18.35 13.35
N SER A 21 37.62 -17.13 12.81
CA SER A 21 38.76 -16.20 12.69
C SER A 21 38.93 -15.28 13.89
N HIS A 22 37.83 -14.93 14.59
CA HIS A 22 37.81 -14.00 15.71
C HIS A 22 36.90 -14.46 16.87
N PRO A 23 37.19 -15.62 17.48
CA PRO A 23 36.29 -16.21 18.47
C PRO A 23 36.18 -15.36 19.74
N ASN A 24 37.28 -14.77 20.24
CA ASN A 24 37.30 -14.11 21.55
C ASN A 24 36.45 -12.83 21.59
N GLU A 25 36.55 -12.00 20.56
CA GLU A 25 35.82 -10.74 20.45
C GLU A 25 34.32 -10.97 20.22
N LEU A 26 33.96 -11.99 19.43
CA LEU A 26 32.57 -12.38 19.22
C LEU A 26 31.95 -13.01 20.49
N ILE A 27 32.70 -13.86 21.21
CA ILE A 27 32.27 -14.33 22.54
C ILE A 27 32.00 -13.14 23.44
N ALA A 28 32.92 -12.17 23.50
CA ALA A 28 32.77 -11.02 24.36
C ALA A 28 31.52 -10.20 24.00
N LEU A 29 31.25 -9.98 22.71
CA LEU A 29 30.07 -9.26 22.25
C LEU A 29 28.77 -10.00 22.58
N PHE A 30 28.64 -11.26 22.20
CA PHE A 30 27.42 -12.03 22.47
C PHE A 30 27.24 -12.31 23.95
N SER A 31 28.33 -12.42 24.72
CA SER A 31 28.27 -12.47 26.17
C SER A 31 27.69 -11.18 26.72
N ARG A 32 28.09 -10.00 26.22
CA ARG A 32 27.47 -8.72 26.65
C ARG A 32 25.97 -8.72 26.40
N TYR A 33 25.49 -9.18 25.25
CA TYR A 33 24.05 -9.33 24.99
C TYR A 33 23.38 -10.26 26.01
N VAL A 34 23.95 -11.43 26.28
CA VAL A 34 23.42 -12.38 27.26
C VAL A 34 23.44 -11.81 28.69
N HIS A 35 24.44 -11.02 29.05
CA HIS A 35 24.54 -10.37 30.37
C HIS A 35 23.46 -9.32 30.61
N GLN A 36 22.88 -8.74 29.56
CA GLN A 36 21.72 -7.85 29.69
C GLN A 36 20.44 -8.60 30.12
N GLY A 37 20.47 -9.94 30.08
CA GLY A 37 19.39 -10.81 30.57
C GLY A 37 18.41 -11.24 29.48
N LYS A 38 17.38 -11.99 29.90
CA LYS A 38 16.29 -12.42 29.02
C LYS A 38 15.55 -11.19 28.50
N GLY A 39 15.51 -10.99 27.19
CA GLY A 39 14.97 -9.76 26.61
C GLY A 39 15.04 -9.71 25.09
N MET A 40 14.62 -8.56 24.56
CA MET A 40 14.75 -8.25 23.15
C MET A 40 15.60 -6.98 22.99
N LEU A 41 16.58 -7.04 22.10
CA LEU A 41 17.48 -5.94 21.79
C LEU A 41 17.13 -5.35 20.44
N GLN A 42 17.01 -4.04 20.40
CA GLN A 42 16.79 -3.27 19.19
C GLN A 42 18.11 -3.00 18.46
N ARG A 43 18.05 -2.74 17.16
CA ARG A 43 19.21 -2.44 16.31
C ARG A 43 20.21 -1.45 16.93
N HIS A 44 19.74 -0.33 17.49
CA HIS A 44 20.63 0.67 18.09
C HIS A 44 21.39 0.14 19.31
N GLN A 45 20.78 -0.76 20.10
CA GLN A 45 21.43 -1.40 21.25
C GLN A 45 22.50 -2.41 20.79
N LEU A 46 22.20 -3.17 19.73
CA LEU A 46 23.17 -4.10 19.12
C LEU A 46 24.41 -3.35 18.62
N LEU A 47 24.20 -2.26 17.88
CA LEU A 47 25.29 -1.46 17.34
C LEU A 47 26.10 -0.74 18.43
N ALA A 48 25.43 -0.23 19.48
CA ALA A 48 26.12 0.43 20.59
C ALA A 48 27.12 -0.50 21.29
N GLU A 49 26.73 -1.75 21.56
CA GLU A 49 27.63 -2.74 22.18
C GLU A 49 28.77 -3.16 21.24
N PHE A 50 28.48 -3.28 19.95
CA PHE A 50 29.50 -3.56 18.93
C PHE A 50 30.54 -2.44 18.87
N ASP A 51 30.09 -1.18 18.74
CA ASP A 51 30.98 -0.02 18.69
C ASP A 51 31.80 0.12 19.98
N ALA A 52 31.19 -0.13 21.15
CA ALA A 52 31.89 -0.08 22.44
C ALA A 52 32.99 -1.15 22.59
N LEU A 53 32.92 -2.26 21.86
CA LEU A 53 33.91 -3.33 21.91
C LEU A 53 34.99 -3.20 20.82
N ILE A 54 34.61 -2.77 19.62
CA ILE A 54 35.41 -2.91 18.39
C ILE A 54 35.88 -1.55 17.82
N ALA A 55 35.70 -0.44 18.55
CA ALA A 55 36.04 0.92 18.13
C ALA A 55 37.44 1.12 17.51
N ALA A 56 38.45 0.34 17.90
CA ALA A 56 39.84 0.53 17.47
C ALA A 56 40.24 -0.19 16.15
N ASP A 57 39.53 -1.25 15.73
CA ASP A 57 39.94 -2.15 14.63
C ASP A 57 38.79 -2.47 13.64
N LYS A 58 37.95 -1.48 13.32
CA LYS A 58 36.72 -1.67 12.50
C LYS A 58 36.96 -2.38 11.16
N GLU A 59 38.05 -2.09 10.45
CA GLU A 59 38.35 -2.71 9.15
C GLU A 59 38.48 -4.24 9.23
N LYS A 60 38.95 -4.78 10.36
CA LYS A 60 39.13 -6.22 10.57
C LYS A 60 37.78 -6.95 10.72
N TYR A 61 36.74 -6.25 11.17
CA TYR A 61 35.42 -6.81 11.50
C TYR A 61 34.33 -6.36 10.51
N ALA A 62 34.69 -5.64 9.44
CA ALA A 62 33.73 -5.10 8.48
C ALA A 62 32.70 -6.13 7.95
N PRO A 63 33.04 -7.39 7.61
CA PRO A 63 32.06 -8.37 7.16
C PRO A 63 31.00 -8.76 8.20
N PHE A 64 31.32 -8.64 9.49
CA PHE A 64 30.44 -8.93 10.61
C PHE A 64 29.68 -7.67 11.06
N GLU A 65 30.33 -6.51 11.01
CA GLU A 65 29.68 -5.21 11.16
C GLU A 65 28.52 -5.06 10.16
N ASP A 66 28.70 -5.45 8.89
CA ASP A 66 27.63 -5.45 7.88
C ASP A 66 26.42 -6.29 8.30
N ILE A 67 26.66 -7.43 8.95
CA ILE A 67 25.60 -8.35 9.40
C ILE A 67 24.86 -7.74 10.59
N LEU A 68 25.56 -7.17 11.57
CA LEU A 68 24.95 -6.48 12.69
C LEU A 68 24.23 -5.20 12.27
N ARG A 69 24.76 -4.47 11.29
CA ARG A 69 24.07 -3.32 10.69
C ARG A 69 22.79 -3.73 9.97
N ALA A 70 22.77 -4.93 9.37
CA ALA A 70 21.56 -5.49 8.77
C ALA A 70 20.58 -6.09 9.79
N ALA A 71 21.04 -6.44 11.00
CA ALA A 71 20.19 -6.96 12.07
C ALA A 71 19.15 -5.91 12.51
N GLN A 72 17.88 -6.30 12.49
CA GLN A 72 16.77 -5.43 12.89
C GLN A 72 16.46 -5.56 14.38
N GLU A 73 16.51 -6.80 14.89
CA GLU A 73 16.30 -7.10 16.30
C GLU A 73 17.04 -8.39 16.70
N ALA A 74 17.28 -8.55 18.00
CA ALA A 74 17.78 -9.78 18.59
C ALA A 74 16.90 -10.23 19.77
N ILE A 75 16.64 -11.52 19.86
CA ILE A 75 15.96 -12.16 20.99
C ILE A 75 17.01 -12.89 21.83
N VAL A 76 17.09 -12.53 23.10
CA VAL A 76 18.06 -13.09 24.05
C VAL A 76 17.34 -14.04 25.00
N LEU A 77 17.62 -15.33 24.86
CA LEU A 77 17.18 -16.41 25.75
C LEU A 77 18.42 -17.18 26.20
N PRO A 78 19.09 -16.79 27.30
CA PRO A 78 20.39 -17.36 27.69
C PRO A 78 20.39 -18.91 27.70
N PRO A 79 21.38 -19.58 27.07
CA PRO A 79 22.62 -19.04 26.46
C PRO A 79 22.50 -18.66 24.98
N TRP A 80 21.29 -18.56 24.44
CA TRP A 80 21.02 -18.31 23.02
C TRP A 80 20.74 -16.83 22.72
N VAL A 81 21.22 -16.39 21.56
CA VAL A 81 20.85 -15.12 20.93
C VAL A 81 20.36 -15.39 19.52
N ALA A 82 19.10 -15.11 19.24
CA ALA A 82 18.51 -15.22 17.91
C ALA A 82 18.48 -13.84 17.24
N LEU A 83 18.91 -13.73 15.98
CA LEU A 83 19.00 -12.49 15.23
C LEU A 83 18.08 -12.55 14.00
N ALA A 84 17.28 -11.51 13.81
CA ALA A 84 16.57 -11.26 12.56
C ALA A 84 17.39 -10.29 11.71
N ILE A 85 17.90 -10.77 10.58
CA ILE A 85 18.84 -10.04 9.73
C ILE A 85 18.15 -9.71 8.42
N ARG A 86 18.23 -8.44 8.03
CA ARG A 86 17.62 -7.92 6.81
C ARG A 86 18.69 -7.33 5.89
N PRO A 87 19.35 -8.14 5.05
CA PRO A 87 20.43 -7.65 4.19
C PRO A 87 19.98 -6.62 3.17
N ARG A 88 18.72 -6.70 2.72
CA ARG A 88 18.09 -5.78 1.78
C ARG A 88 16.57 -5.80 1.95
N PRO A 89 15.84 -4.78 1.46
CA PRO A 89 14.39 -4.76 1.52
C PRO A 89 13.73 -6.00 0.95
N GLY A 90 12.83 -6.60 1.74
CA GLY A 90 12.08 -7.82 1.43
C GLY A 90 12.85 -9.13 1.63
N VAL A 91 14.10 -9.09 2.09
CA VAL A 91 14.90 -10.31 2.28
C VAL A 91 15.35 -10.42 3.72
N TRP A 92 15.04 -11.57 4.32
CA TRP A 92 15.25 -11.86 5.72
C TRP A 92 15.98 -13.18 5.89
N ASP A 93 16.95 -13.17 6.79
CA ASP A 93 17.67 -14.34 7.27
C ASP A 93 17.54 -14.39 8.80
N TYR A 94 17.28 -15.59 9.34
CA TYR A 94 17.17 -15.80 10.78
C TYR A 94 18.24 -16.77 11.23
N ILE A 95 18.93 -16.41 12.31
CA ILE A 95 20.00 -17.24 12.88
C ILE A 95 19.89 -17.28 14.39
N ARG A 96 20.49 -18.29 15.00
CA ARG A 96 20.77 -18.35 16.43
C ARG A 96 22.23 -18.60 16.70
N VAL A 97 22.72 -18.04 17.80
CA VAL A 97 24.08 -18.22 18.31
C VAL A 97 24.00 -18.78 19.71
N ASN A 98 24.67 -19.91 19.96
CA ASN A 98 24.95 -20.40 21.30
C ASN A 98 26.24 -19.76 21.79
N VAL A 99 26.16 -18.93 22.84
CA VAL A 99 27.35 -18.21 23.34
C VAL A 99 28.33 -19.13 24.05
N SER A 100 27.86 -20.21 24.66
CA SER A 100 28.69 -21.18 25.39
C SER A 100 29.43 -22.15 24.48
N GLU A 101 28.79 -22.60 23.40
CA GLU A 101 29.32 -23.59 22.46
C GLU A 101 29.93 -22.98 21.19
N LEU A 102 29.73 -21.67 20.97
CA LEU A 102 30.12 -20.95 19.75
C LEU A 102 29.54 -21.54 18.47
N ALA A 103 28.33 -22.10 18.59
CA ALA A 103 27.61 -22.69 17.48
C ALA A 103 26.65 -21.68 16.86
N VAL A 104 26.71 -21.55 15.53
CA VAL A 104 25.75 -20.77 14.73
C VAL A 104 24.83 -21.72 13.99
N GLY A 105 23.52 -21.55 14.19
CA GLY A 105 22.47 -22.26 13.45
C GLY A 105 21.63 -21.29 12.63
N GLU A 106 21.18 -21.72 11.44
CA GLU A 106 20.08 -21.07 10.73
C GLU A 106 18.76 -21.45 11.40
N LEU A 107 17.81 -20.52 11.37
CA LEU A 107 16.44 -20.72 11.82
C LEU A 107 15.50 -20.54 10.62
N SER A 108 14.49 -21.38 10.54
CA SER A 108 13.27 -21.06 9.80
C SER A 108 12.53 -19.89 10.46
N VAL A 109 11.61 -19.28 9.72
CA VAL A 109 10.74 -18.23 10.26
C VAL A 109 9.96 -18.75 11.47
N SER A 110 9.37 -19.95 11.38
CA SER A 110 8.61 -20.57 12.47
C SER A 110 9.45 -20.74 13.74
N GLU A 111 10.68 -21.26 13.60
CA GLU A 111 11.58 -21.43 14.76
C GLU A 111 11.99 -20.08 15.37
N TYR A 112 12.22 -19.05 14.55
CA TYR A 112 12.52 -17.71 15.06
C TYR A 112 11.34 -17.09 15.82
N LEU A 113 10.12 -17.24 15.29
CA LEU A 113 8.91 -16.74 15.97
C LEU A 113 8.61 -17.51 17.25
N GLU A 114 8.89 -18.82 17.30
CA GLU A 114 8.83 -19.60 18.53
C GLU A 114 9.80 -19.08 19.60
N PHE A 115 11.01 -18.64 19.21
CA PHE A 115 11.93 -17.92 20.10
C PHE A 115 11.32 -16.64 20.67
N LYS A 116 10.58 -15.88 19.86
CA LYS A 116 9.84 -14.68 20.33
C LYS A 116 8.73 -15.05 21.31
N GLU A 117 7.96 -16.10 21.04
CA GLU A 117 6.89 -16.57 21.94
C GLU A 117 7.44 -17.00 23.31
N GLN A 118 8.54 -17.75 23.33
CA GLN A 118 9.22 -18.16 24.57
C GLN A 118 9.69 -16.97 25.43
N LEU A 119 9.95 -15.81 24.82
CA LEU A 119 10.30 -14.60 25.54
C LEU A 119 9.16 -14.18 26.49
N VAL A 120 7.91 -14.27 26.02
CA VAL A 120 6.71 -13.83 26.75
C VAL A 120 6.13 -14.94 27.61
N ASP A 121 5.85 -16.10 27.02
CA ASP A 121 5.09 -17.17 27.68
C ASP A 121 5.96 -18.04 28.60
N GLY A 122 7.28 -17.99 28.43
CA GLY A 122 8.24 -18.76 29.24
C GLY A 122 8.29 -20.26 28.92
N HIS A 123 7.35 -20.79 28.15
CA HIS A 123 7.34 -22.14 27.60
C HIS A 123 6.83 -22.12 26.15
N THR A 124 7.17 -23.15 25.37
CA THR A 124 6.57 -23.36 24.05
C THR A 124 5.12 -23.78 24.22
N ASN A 125 4.19 -22.99 23.67
CA ASN A 125 2.78 -23.38 23.63
C ASN A 125 2.58 -24.64 22.78
N SER A 126 1.45 -25.31 23.03
CA SER A 126 0.87 -26.45 22.29
C SER A 126 1.55 -26.79 20.95
N ASN A 127 1.83 -28.09 20.71
CA ASN A 127 2.38 -28.60 19.44
C ASN A 127 1.56 -28.24 18.17
N PHE A 128 0.41 -27.59 18.30
CA PHE A 128 -0.52 -27.26 17.22
C PHE A 128 -0.93 -25.76 17.21
N VAL A 129 0.03 -24.84 17.37
CA VAL A 129 -0.23 -23.41 17.10
C VAL A 129 -0.61 -23.23 15.62
N LEU A 130 -1.64 -22.43 15.34
CA LEU A 130 -2.05 -22.11 13.98
C LEU A 130 -0.95 -21.28 13.29
N GLU A 131 -0.37 -21.80 12.22
CA GLU A 131 0.54 -21.06 11.35
C GLU A 131 -0.18 -20.57 10.10
N LEU A 132 -0.12 -19.26 9.86
CA LEU A 132 -0.60 -18.60 8.66
C LEU A 132 0.57 -18.46 7.67
N ASP A 133 0.49 -19.23 6.59
CA ASP A 133 1.46 -19.24 5.49
C ASP A 133 0.74 -19.02 4.16
N PHE A 134 0.89 -17.82 3.60
CA PHE A 134 0.30 -17.45 2.31
C PHE A 134 1.24 -17.73 1.13
N GLU A 135 2.49 -18.15 1.34
CA GLU A 135 3.45 -18.37 0.25
C GLU A 135 2.97 -19.44 -0.75
N PRO A 136 2.46 -20.62 -0.33
CA PRO A 136 2.01 -21.66 -1.25
C PRO A 136 0.83 -21.24 -2.14
N PHE A 137 -0.05 -20.37 -1.63
CA PHE A 137 -1.22 -19.87 -2.35
C PHE A 137 -0.84 -18.89 -3.46
N ASN A 138 0.33 -18.24 -3.32
CA ASN A 138 0.84 -17.25 -4.27
C ASN A 138 1.97 -17.81 -5.16
N ALA A 139 2.23 -19.12 -5.15
CA ALA A 139 3.34 -19.73 -5.87
C ALA A 139 3.19 -19.68 -7.40
N SER A 140 1.96 -19.61 -7.92
CA SER A 140 1.68 -19.48 -9.35
C SER A 140 1.81 -18.04 -9.87
N PHE A 141 1.87 -17.06 -8.97
CA PHE A 141 1.99 -15.65 -9.36
C PHE A 141 3.47 -15.28 -9.60
N PRO A 142 3.80 -14.67 -10.74
CA PRO A 142 5.16 -14.24 -11.03
C PRO A 142 5.56 -13.11 -10.08
N ARG A 143 6.79 -13.16 -9.55
CA ARG A 143 7.31 -12.13 -8.65
C ARG A 143 8.61 -11.50 -9.18
N PRO A 144 8.77 -10.17 -9.11
CA PRO A 144 10.06 -9.53 -9.28
C PRO A 144 11.02 -9.94 -8.15
N SER A 145 12.32 -10.00 -8.46
CA SER A 145 13.37 -10.31 -7.48
C SER A 145 14.21 -9.09 -7.07
N MET A 146 14.01 -7.96 -7.77
CA MET A 146 14.78 -6.74 -7.60
C MET A 146 14.04 -5.75 -6.70
N SER A 147 14.71 -5.22 -5.67
CA SER A 147 14.12 -4.25 -4.74
C SER A 147 13.62 -2.98 -5.43
N LYS A 148 14.21 -2.57 -6.57
CA LYS A 148 13.74 -1.42 -7.37
C LYS A 148 12.36 -1.62 -8.01
N SER A 149 11.87 -2.86 -8.07
CA SER A 149 10.58 -3.22 -8.66
C SER A 149 9.44 -3.25 -7.65
N ILE A 150 9.76 -3.19 -6.35
CA ILE A 150 8.76 -3.07 -5.28
C ILE A 150 7.94 -1.80 -5.52
N GLY A 151 6.62 -1.90 -5.34
CA GLY A 151 5.70 -0.79 -5.56
C GLY A 151 5.51 -0.39 -7.04
N ASN A 152 6.04 -1.15 -7.98
CA ASN A 152 5.86 -0.96 -9.42
C ASN A 152 5.19 -2.19 -10.06
N GLY A 153 4.24 -2.79 -9.34
CA GLY A 153 3.65 -4.06 -9.66
C GLY A 153 2.93 -4.09 -11.01
N VAL A 154 2.21 -3.01 -11.37
CA VAL A 154 1.53 -2.89 -12.67
C VAL A 154 2.51 -2.96 -13.85
N GLN A 155 3.69 -2.33 -13.73
CA GLN A 155 4.71 -2.39 -14.79
C GLN A 155 5.27 -3.81 -14.96
N PHE A 156 5.43 -4.53 -13.86
CA PHE A 156 5.85 -5.93 -13.89
C PHE A 156 4.77 -6.83 -14.50
N LEU A 157 3.51 -6.65 -14.09
CA LEU A 157 2.37 -7.39 -14.61
C LEU A 157 2.16 -7.14 -16.11
N ASN A 158 2.30 -5.89 -16.57
CA ASN A 158 2.24 -5.54 -18.00
C ASN A 158 3.31 -6.28 -18.81
N ARG A 159 4.55 -6.37 -18.29
CA ARG A 159 5.63 -7.16 -18.93
C ARG A 159 5.32 -8.64 -18.95
N HIS A 160 4.81 -9.18 -17.85
CA HIS A 160 4.46 -10.60 -17.76
C HIS A 160 3.31 -10.96 -18.70
N LEU A 161 2.22 -10.20 -18.69
CA LEU A 161 1.06 -10.40 -19.55
C LEU A 161 1.45 -10.26 -21.03
N SER A 162 2.17 -9.19 -21.41
CA SER A 162 2.66 -9.01 -22.79
C SER A 162 3.51 -10.21 -23.23
N SER A 163 4.44 -10.69 -22.40
CA SER A 163 5.25 -11.88 -22.71
C SER A 163 4.39 -13.14 -22.87
N LYS A 164 3.35 -13.32 -22.04
CA LYS A 164 2.44 -14.46 -22.12
C LYS A 164 1.60 -14.42 -23.40
N LEU A 165 1.05 -13.25 -23.74
CA LEU A 165 0.29 -13.02 -24.96
C LEU A 165 1.14 -13.25 -26.23
N PHE A 166 2.43 -12.94 -26.16
CA PHE A 166 3.35 -13.16 -27.28
C PHE A 166 3.68 -14.66 -27.49
N GLN A 167 3.86 -15.41 -26.40
CA GLN A 167 4.21 -16.83 -26.44
C GLN A 167 3.05 -17.73 -26.85
N ASP A 168 1.83 -17.37 -26.46
CA ASP A 168 0.65 -18.19 -26.67
C ASP A 168 -0.53 -17.35 -27.19
N LYS A 169 -0.92 -17.58 -28.45
CA LYS A 169 -2.06 -16.89 -29.06
C LYS A 169 -3.39 -17.26 -28.40
N GLU A 170 -3.51 -18.42 -27.78
CA GLU A 170 -4.73 -18.78 -27.03
C GLU A 170 -4.90 -17.90 -25.78
N SER A 171 -3.80 -17.35 -25.25
CA SER A 171 -3.83 -16.40 -24.13
C SER A 171 -4.49 -15.06 -24.46
N LEU A 172 -4.82 -14.78 -25.74
CA LEU A 172 -5.62 -13.61 -26.15
C LEU A 172 -7.14 -13.85 -26.05
N TYR A 173 -7.62 -15.09 -25.95
CA TYR A 173 -9.06 -15.36 -25.79
C TYR A 173 -9.68 -14.74 -24.54
N PRO A 174 -9.02 -14.72 -23.37
CA PRO A 174 -9.50 -13.96 -22.21
C PRO A 174 -9.79 -12.49 -22.54
N LEU A 175 -8.92 -11.83 -23.32
CA LEU A 175 -9.12 -10.44 -23.73
C LEU A 175 -10.33 -10.31 -24.67
N LEU A 176 -10.46 -11.20 -25.67
CA LEU A 176 -11.64 -11.22 -26.55
C LEU A 176 -12.93 -11.43 -25.75
N ASN A 177 -12.95 -12.41 -24.86
CA ASN A 177 -14.12 -12.72 -24.03
C ASN A 177 -14.46 -11.56 -23.10
N PHE A 178 -13.45 -10.92 -22.52
CA PHE A 178 -13.61 -9.73 -21.69
C PHE A 178 -14.28 -8.60 -22.48
N LEU A 179 -13.76 -8.26 -23.66
CA LEU A 179 -14.31 -7.20 -24.52
C LEU A 179 -15.74 -7.50 -25.00
N LYS A 180 -16.10 -8.78 -25.20
CA LYS A 180 -17.46 -9.20 -25.57
C LYS A 180 -18.46 -9.16 -24.41
N ALA A 181 -18.01 -9.55 -23.22
CA ALA A 181 -18.84 -9.57 -22.02
C ALA A 181 -19.05 -8.16 -21.43
N HIS A 182 -18.30 -7.17 -21.92
CA HIS A 182 -18.31 -5.82 -21.38
C HIS A 182 -19.63 -5.10 -21.62
N ASN A 183 -20.34 -4.80 -20.52
CA ASN A 183 -21.67 -4.22 -20.53
C ASN A 183 -21.87 -3.31 -19.32
N HIS A 184 -22.55 -2.18 -19.52
CA HIS A 184 -22.97 -1.30 -18.44
C HIS A 184 -24.46 -0.96 -18.59
N LYS A 185 -25.26 -1.28 -17.57
CA LYS A 185 -26.71 -1.05 -17.51
C LYS A 185 -27.47 -1.51 -18.76
N GLY A 186 -27.09 -2.67 -19.32
CA GLY A 186 -27.71 -3.23 -20.52
C GLY A 186 -27.16 -2.70 -21.83
N THR A 187 -26.23 -1.75 -21.82
CA THR A 187 -25.53 -1.25 -23.02
C THR A 187 -24.25 -2.05 -23.23
N THR A 188 -24.21 -2.84 -24.31
CA THR A 188 -23.00 -3.55 -24.75
C THR A 188 -21.97 -2.55 -25.27
N MET A 189 -20.70 -2.77 -24.90
CA MET A 189 -19.58 -1.93 -25.29
C MET A 189 -18.51 -2.78 -25.98
N MET A 190 -17.62 -2.11 -26.71
CA MET A 190 -16.49 -2.71 -27.42
C MET A 190 -16.91 -3.69 -28.52
N LEU A 191 -17.27 -4.93 -28.20
CA LEU A 191 -17.56 -6.00 -29.15
C LEU A 191 -18.96 -6.60 -28.91
N ASN A 192 -19.68 -6.89 -30.00
CA ASN A 192 -20.93 -7.66 -29.93
C ASN A 192 -20.77 -9.12 -30.38
N ASP A 193 -21.88 -9.87 -30.35
CA ASP A 193 -21.92 -11.30 -30.66
C ASP A 193 -21.59 -11.68 -32.11
N ARG A 194 -21.33 -10.73 -33.01
CA ARG A 194 -20.83 -11.04 -34.35
C ARG A 194 -19.38 -11.53 -34.33
N ILE A 195 -18.61 -11.18 -33.30
CA ILE A 195 -17.21 -11.55 -33.17
C ILE A 195 -17.08 -12.76 -32.25
N GLN A 196 -16.75 -13.92 -32.82
CA GLN A 196 -16.67 -15.20 -32.10
C GLN A 196 -15.27 -15.81 -32.04
N SER A 197 -14.29 -15.20 -32.71
CA SER A 197 -12.91 -15.70 -32.75
C SER A 197 -11.91 -14.56 -32.91
N LEU A 198 -10.65 -14.82 -32.55
CA LEU A 198 -9.54 -13.87 -32.75
C LEU A 198 -9.36 -13.50 -34.24
N ARG A 199 -9.54 -14.45 -35.15
CA ARG A 199 -9.51 -14.18 -36.60
C ARG A 199 -10.66 -13.26 -37.04
N GLY A 200 -11.85 -13.48 -36.48
CA GLY A 200 -13.01 -12.61 -36.72
C GLY A 200 -12.76 -11.19 -36.21
N LEU A 201 -12.21 -11.05 -35.00
CA LEU A 201 -11.82 -9.76 -34.42
C LEU A 201 -10.82 -9.04 -35.31
N GLN A 202 -9.71 -9.69 -35.68
CA GLN A 202 -8.67 -9.10 -36.52
C GLN A 202 -9.23 -8.66 -37.89
N SER A 203 -10.12 -9.46 -38.50
CA SER A 203 -10.77 -9.08 -39.75
C SER A 203 -11.71 -7.89 -39.61
N ALA A 204 -12.46 -7.80 -38.51
CA ALA A 204 -13.35 -6.68 -38.24
C ALA A 204 -12.56 -5.38 -38.02
N LEU A 205 -11.49 -5.44 -37.24
CA LEU A 205 -10.62 -4.29 -36.94
C LEU A 205 -9.96 -3.73 -38.22
N ARG A 206 -9.41 -4.58 -39.08
CA ARG A 206 -8.81 -4.13 -40.37
C ARG A 206 -9.83 -3.47 -41.30
N LYS A 207 -11.06 -4.02 -41.37
CA LYS A 207 -12.14 -3.39 -42.16
C LYS A 207 -12.57 -2.05 -41.57
N ALA A 208 -12.59 -1.93 -40.24
CA ALA A 208 -12.91 -0.69 -39.56
C ALA A 208 -11.81 0.37 -39.78
N GLU A 209 -10.54 -0.02 -39.72
CA GLU A 209 -9.39 0.82 -40.06
C GLU A 209 -9.49 1.38 -41.49
N GLU A 210 -9.66 0.51 -42.50
CA GLU A 210 -9.81 0.91 -43.91
C GLU A 210 -10.98 1.88 -44.11
N TYR A 211 -12.11 1.62 -43.43
CA TYR A 211 -13.28 2.48 -43.51
C TYR A 211 -13.02 3.85 -42.87
N GLN A 212 -12.32 3.92 -41.74
CA GLN A 212 -12.03 5.16 -41.03
C GLN A 212 -11.05 6.08 -41.76
N MET A 213 -10.12 5.53 -42.53
CA MET A 213 -9.19 6.34 -43.33
C MET A 213 -9.89 7.24 -44.36
N SER A 214 -11.18 7.00 -44.65
CA SER A 214 -12.00 7.82 -45.56
C SER A 214 -12.62 9.08 -44.92
N PHE A 215 -12.55 9.22 -43.59
CA PHE A 215 -13.17 10.33 -42.85
C PHE A 215 -12.14 11.35 -42.34
N PRO A 216 -12.52 12.64 -42.19
CA PRO A 216 -11.74 13.59 -41.41
C PRO A 216 -11.50 13.12 -39.96
N GLN A 217 -10.35 13.46 -39.38
CA GLN A 217 -9.94 12.99 -38.04
C GLN A 217 -10.92 13.39 -36.91
N ASP A 218 -11.60 14.52 -37.04
CA ASP A 218 -12.52 15.06 -36.05
C ASP A 218 -13.98 14.57 -36.23
N THR A 219 -14.21 13.66 -37.19
CA THR A 219 -15.56 13.12 -37.45
C THR A 219 -16.11 12.42 -36.21
N PRO A 220 -17.31 12.78 -35.70
CA PRO A 220 -17.90 12.15 -34.53
C PRO A 220 -18.26 10.68 -34.76
N TYR A 221 -18.12 9.83 -33.73
CA TYR A 221 -18.47 8.40 -33.79
C TYR A 221 -19.91 8.15 -34.28
N SER A 222 -20.85 9.04 -33.94
CA SER A 222 -22.26 8.94 -34.36
C SER A 222 -22.47 8.92 -35.87
N GLU A 223 -21.54 9.44 -36.68
CA GLU A 223 -21.68 9.48 -38.14
C GLU A 223 -21.36 8.14 -38.81
N PHE A 224 -20.57 7.28 -38.16
CA PHE A 224 -20.11 6.01 -38.75
C PHE A 224 -20.40 4.77 -37.88
N ASN A 225 -21.08 4.94 -36.74
CA ASN A 225 -21.38 3.87 -35.79
C ASN A 225 -22.17 2.69 -36.38
N HIS A 226 -23.13 2.94 -37.28
CA HIS A 226 -23.97 1.90 -37.86
C HIS A 226 -23.13 0.86 -38.61
N ARG A 227 -22.13 1.34 -39.37
CA ARG A 227 -21.21 0.45 -40.08
C ARG A 227 -20.30 -0.32 -39.12
N PHE A 228 -19.89 0.29 -38.02
CA PHE A 228 -19.11 -0.37 -36.97
C PHE A 228 -19.90 -1.51 -36.30
N GLN A 229 -21.17 -1.27 -35.99
CA GLN A 229 -22.05 -2.30 -35.39
C GLN A 229 -22.24 -3.51 -36.32
N GLU A 230 -22.34 -3.29 -37.63
CA GLU A 230 -22.38 -4.36 -38.63
C GLU A 230 -21.10 -5.22 -38.64
N LEU A 231 -19.95 -4.60 -38.39
CA LEU A 231 -18.65 -5.27 -38.25
C LEU A 231 -18.47 -5.94 -36.90
N GLY A 232 -19.35 -5.69 -35.94
CA GLY A 232 -19.32 -6.25 -34.60
C GLY A 232 -18.68 -5.34 -33.54
N LEU A 233 -18.46 -4.07 -33.86
CA LEU A 233 -17.84 -3.07 -32.99
C LEU A 233 -18.91 -2.14 -32.42
N GLU A 234 -19.11 -2.15 -31.11
CA GLU A 234 -20.04 -1.27 -30.39
C GLU A 234 -19.36 0.04 -29.97
N LYS A 235 -20.04 0.89 -29.20
CA LYS A 235 -19.46 2.12 -28.62
C LYS A 235 -18.32 1.80 -27.64
N GLY A 236 -17.46 2.79 -27.37
CA GLY A 236 -16.37 2.69 -26.38
C GLY A 236 -14.95 2.74 -26.94
N TRP A 237 -14.79 2.88 -28.26
CA TRP A 237 -13.48 2.99 -28.92
C TRP A 237 -12.92 4.41 -29.01
N GLY A 238 -13.81 5.42 -28.90
CA GLY A 238 -13.47 6.82 -29.11
C GLY A 238 -14.69 7.65 -29.47
N ASP A 239 -14.66 8.95 -29.15
CA ASP A 239 -15.64 9.96 -29.57
C ASP A 239 -15.44 10.47 -31.00
N THR A 240 -14.20 10.47 -31.51
CA THR A 240 -13.85 10.90 -32.88
C THR A 240 -13.18 9.79 -33.68
N ALA A 241 -13.23 9.91 -35.02
CA ALA A 241 -12.57 8.97 -35.94
C ALA A 241 -11.10 8.76 -35.60
N LYS A 242 -10.34 9.83 -35.30
CA LYS A 242 -8.93 9.72 -34.89
C LYS A 242 -8.75 8.81 -33.68
N ARG A 243 -9.54 9.02 -32.62
CA ARG A 243 -9.38 8.30 -31.35
C ARG A 243 -9.79 6.85 -31.47
N VAL A 244 -10.84 6.58 -32.26
CA VAL A 244 -11.23 5.22 -32.59
C VAL A 244 -10.12 4.50 -33.37
N LEU A 245 -9.51 5.18 -34.35
CA LEU A 245 -8.40 4.64 -35.12
C LEU A 245 -7.19 4.33 -34.21
N ASP A 246 -6.81 5.27 -33.34
CA ASP A 246 -5.73 5.07 -32.37
C ASP A 246 -5.99 3.84 -31.47
N THR A 247 -7.22 3.67 -30.98
CA THR A 247 -7.60 2.51 -30.14
C THR A 247 -7.63 1.20 -30.93
N ILE A 248 -8.08 1.22 -32.19
CA ILE A 248 -8.03 0.07 -33.09
C ILE A 248 -6.59 -0.34 -33.36
N HIS A 249 -5.69 0.62 -33.61
CA HIS A 249 -4.26 0.37 -33.83
C HIS A 249 -3.61 -0.27 -32.60
N LEU A 250 -3.89 0.24 -31.40
CA LEU A 250 -3.41 -0.39 -30.16
C LEU A 250 -3.82 -1.87 -30.07
N LEU A 251 -5.07 -2.20 -30.39
CA LEU A 251 -5.53 -3.60 -30.34
C LEU A 251 -4.94 -4.45 -31.48
N LEU A 252 -4.82 -3.91 -32.70
CA LEU A 252 -4.18 -4.61 -33.81
C LEU A 252 -2.72 -4.93 -33.51
N ASP A 253 -1.98 -3.96 -32.96
CA ASP A 253 -0.60 -4.13 -32.52
C ASP A 253 -0.50 -5.23 -31.45
N LEU A 254 -1.42 -5.25 -30.48
CA LEU A 254 -1.48 -6.30 -29.45
C LEU A 254 -1.81 -7.69 -30.02
N LEU A 255 -2.61 -7.78 -31.08
CA LEU A 255 -2.93 -9.05 -31.74
C LEU A 255 -1.76 -9.56 -32.61
N GLU A 256 -0.89 -8.66 -33.07
CA GLU A 256 0.25 -8.98 -33.94
C GLU A 256 1.55 -9.21 -33.16
N ALA A 257 1.93 -8.24 -32.32
CA ALA A 257 3.14 -8.22 -31.51
C ALA A 257 2.91 -7.50 -30.16
N PRO A 258 2.36 -8.18 -29.14
CA PRO A 258 2.07 -7.57 -27.86
C PRO A 258 3.32 -7.03 -27.15
N ASP A 259 3.30 -5.76 -26.78
CA ASP A 259 4.30 -5.13 -25.91
C ASP A 259 3.67 -4.52 -24.65
N PRO A 260 4.45 -4.30 -23.58
CA PRO A 260 3.90 -3.85 -22.30
C PRO A 260 3.27 -2.46 -22.36
N ALA A 261 3.80 -1.56 -23.19
CA ALA A 261 3.35 -0.17 -23.24
C ALA A 261 2.02 -0.05 -24.00
N ASN A 262 1.86 -0.77 -25.11
CA ASN A 262 0.59 -0.82 -25.81
C ASN A 262 -0.47 -1.58 -25.02
N LEU A 263 -0.10 -2.62 -24.26
CA LEU A 263 -1.04 -3.33 -23.39
C LEU A 263 -1.60 -2.40 -22.31
N GLU A 264 -0.73 -1.65 -21.64
CA GLU A 264 -1.12 -0.68 -20.63
C GLU A 264 -2.03 0.42 -21.22
N LYS A 265 -1.64 0.99 -22.35
CA LYS A 265 -2.44 2.02 -23.04
C LYS A 265 -3.81 1.49 -23.44
N PHE A 266 -3.89 0.30 -24.03
CA PHE A 266 -5.14 -0.28 -24.47
C PHE A 266 -6.05 -0.62 -23.28
N LEU A 267 -5.55 -1.31 -22.25
CA LEU A 267 -6.36 -1.62 -21.07
C LEU A 267 -6.84 -0.34 -20.37
N GLY A 268 -6.01 0.71 -20.35
CA GLY A 268 -6.35 2.02 -19.81
C GLY A 268 -7.32 2.86 -20.67
N THR A 269 -7.57 2.49 -21.93
CA THR A 269 -8.61 3.13 -22.75
C THR A 269 -9.96 2.46 -22.63
N ILE A 270 -10.02 1.18 -22.25
CA ILE A 270 -11.28 0.45 -22.10
C ILE A 270 -12.14 1.15 -21.04
N PRO A 271 -13.38 1.56 -21.38
CA PRO A 271 -14.25 2.28 -20.45
C PRO A 271 -14.81 1.33 -19.39
N MET A 272 -14.12 1.14 -18.27
CA MET A 272 -14.50 0.17 -17.22
C MET A 272 -15.15 0.82 -16.00
N THR A 273 -14.64 1.97 -15.57
CA THR A 273 -14.94 2.51 -14.24
C THR A 273 -16.01 3.59 -14.31
N PHE A 274 -17.26 3.25 -13.97
CA PHE A 274 -18.39 4.19 -13.95
C PHE A 274 -18.96 4.36 -12.53
N ASN A 275 -19.08 3.27 -11.78
CA ASN A 275 -19.57 3.23 -10.41
C ASN A 275 -18.42 2.89 -9.46
N VAL A 276 -18.05 3.83 -8.58
CA VAL A 276 -16.96 3.62 -7.61
C VAL A 276 -17.49 3.70 -6.19
N VAL A 277 -17.13 2.73 -5.35
CA VAL A 277 -17.45 2.72 -3.92
C VAL A 277 -16.17 2.84 -3.12
N ILE A 278 -16.14 3.76 -2.16
CA ILE A 278 -14.99 4.02 -1.28
C ILE A 278 -15.42 3.81 0.17
N LEU A 279 -14.75 2.93 0.92
CA LEU A 279 -15.12 2.58 2.29
C LEU A 279 -14.23 3.34 3.27
N SER A 280 -14.85 4.07 4.21
CA SER A 280 -14.17 4.72 5.33
C SER A 280 -15.10 4.76 6.56
N PRO A 281 -15.33 3.63 7.25
CA PRO A 281 -16.38 3.51 8.27
C PRO A 281 -16.14 4.36 9.53
N HIS A 282 -14.94 4.30 10.13
CA HIS A 282 -14.64 5.02 11.37
C HIS A 282 -14.54 6.54 11.22
N GLY A 283 -14.45 7.23 12.36
CA GLY A 283 -14.22 8.67 12.45
C GLY A 283 -15.46 9.52 12.15
N TYR A 284 -15.27 10.84 12.17
CA TYR A 284 -16.27 11.83 11.81
C TYR A 284 -16.03 12.26 10.36
N PHE A 285 -16.37 11.42 9.41
CA PHE A 285 -16.15 11.75 8.00
C PHE A 285 -17.11 12.87 7.58
N ALA A 286 -16.66 14.10 7.32
CA ALA A 286 -17.49 15.19 6.78
C ALA A 286 -16.61 16.26 6.12
N GLN A 287 -17.23 17.24 5.46
CA GLN A 287 -16.51 18.26 4.69
C GLN A 287 -16.13 19.51 5.48
N SER A 288 -16.72 19.68 6.66
CA SER A 288 -16.51 20.81 7.57
C SER A 288 -16.69 20.39 9.03
N ASN A 289 -16.12 21.16 9.95
CA ASN A 289 -16.30 21.03 11.41
C ASN A 289 -15.88 19.68 12.03
N VAL A 290 -15.03 18.90 11.37
CA VAL A 290 -14.64 17.56 11.85
C VAL A 290 -13.12 17.32 11.94
N LEU A 291 -12.31 18.07 11.21
CA LEU A 291 -10.85 17.87 11.22
C LEU A 291 -10.28 18.14 12.61
N GLY A 292 -9.50 17.20 13.13
CA GLY A 292 -8.95 17.24 14.49
C GLY A 292 -9.79 16.51 15.54
N TYR A 293 -10.96 15.98 15.18
CA TYR A 293 -11.71 15.08 16.06
C TYR A 293 -11.02 13.71 16.15
N PRO A 294 -11.27 12.92 17.21
CA PRO A 294 -10.76 11.55 17.29
C PRO A 294 -11.05 10.76 16.01
N ASP A 295 -10.04 10.02 15.56
CA ASP A 295 -10.08 9.20 14.35
C ASP A 295 -10.43 9.98 13.07
N THR A 296 -10.22 11.30 13.06
CA THR A 296 -10.59 12.19 11.95
C THR A 296 -9.44 13.12 11.57
N GLY A 297 -8.70 12.74 10.53
CA GLY A 297 -7.52 13.48 10.10
C GLY A 297 -7.21 13.33 8.61
N GLY A 298 -5.95 13.01 8.31
CA GLY A 298 -5.41 12.95 6.95
C GLY A 298 -6.19 12.04 6.01
N GLN A 299 -6.80 10.96 6.49
CA GLN A 299 -7.61 10.04 5.66
C GLN A 299 -8.87 10.72 5.07
N VAL A 300 -9.59 11.52 5.84
CA VAL A 300 -10.80 12.23 5.34
C VAL A 300 -10.40 13.23 4.26
N VAL A 301 -9.31 13.94 4.52
CA VAL A 301 -8.68 14.87 3.57
C VAL A 301 -8.28 14.09 2.32
N TYR A 302 -7.51 13.00 2.45
CA TYR A 302 -7.09 12.09 1.37
C TYR A 302 -8.24 11.78 0.41
N ILE A 303 -9.32 11.20 0.94
CA ILE A 303 -10.46 10.71 0.17
C ILE A 303 -11.22 11.86 -0.51
N LEU A 304 -11.43 12.98 0.18
CA LEU A 304 -12.19 14.11 -0.38
C LEU A 304 -11.52 14.73 -1.62
N ASP A 305 -10.19 14.76 -1.72
CA ASP A 305 -9.55 15.26 -2.95
C ASP A 305 -9.36 14.14 -3.96
N GLN A 306 -9.17 12.89 -3.52
CA GLN A 306 -9.15 11.73 -4.39
C GLN A 306 -10.41 11.68 -5.25
N VAL A 307 -11.61 11.81 -4.66
CA VAL A 307 -12.85 11.71 -5.41
C VAL A 307 -13.06 12.86 -6.40
N ARG A 308 -12.56 14.07 -6.10
CA ARG A 308 -12.62 15.20 -7.05
C ARG A 308 -11.75 14.94 -8.27
N ALA A 309 -10.51 14.48 -8.05
CA ALA A 309 -9.61 14.12 -9.13
C ALA A 309 -10.16 12.93 -9.93
N LEU A 310 -10.68 11.92 -9.24
CA LEU A 310 -11.21 10.70 -9.84
C LEU A 310 -12.46 10.98 -10.67
N GLU A 311 -13.40 11.79 -10.19
CA GLU A 311 -14.59 12.16 -10.95
C GLU A 311 -14.23 12.89 -12.25
N ASN A 312 -13.31 13.85 -12.19
CA ASN A 312 -12.84 14.58 -13.37
C ASN A 312 -12.20 13.64 -14.41
N GLU A 313 -11.36 12.71 -13.96
CA GLU A 313 -10.72 11.74 -14.86
C GLU A 313 -11.77 10.75 -15.42
N MET A 314 -12.72 10.29 -14.61
CA MET A 314 -13.81 9.42 -15.07
C MET A 314 -14.66 10.12 -16.15
N LEU A 315 -15.09 11.36 -15.91
CA LEU A 315 -15.85 12.16 -16.88
C LEU A 315 -15.06 12.35 -18.19
N LEU A 316 -13.76 12.66 -18.07
CA LEU A 316 -12.87 12.80 -19.23
C LEU A 316 -12.79 11.50 -20.04
N ARG A 317 -12.57 10.36 -19.38
CA ARG A 317 -12.43 9.05 -20.02
C ARG A 317 -13.73 8.60 -20.69
N ILE A 318 -14.87 8.73 -20.00
CA ILE A 318 -16.19 8.43 -20.54
C ILE A 318 -16.44 9.24 -21.81
N LYS A 319 -16.19 10.56 -21.76
CA LYS A 319 -16.35 11.45 -22.92
C LYS A 319 -15.42 11.05 -24.05
N GLN A 320 -14.14 10.83 -23.77
CA GLN A 320 -13.15 10.45 -24.78
C GLN A 320 -13.50 9.12 -25.48
N GLN A 321 -14.20 8.20 -24.80
CA GLN A 321 -14.66 6.95 -25.41
C GLN A 321 -16.00 7.04 -26.13
N GLY A 322 -16.56 8.25 -26.27
CA GLY A 322 -17.81 8.49 -26.99
C GLY A 322 -19.04 7.94 -26.25
N LEU A 323 -18.97 7.87 -24.92
CA LEU A 323 -20.05 7.38 -24.07
C LEU A 323 -20.80 8.53 -23.41
N ASP A 324 -22.10 8.34 -23.22
CA ASP A 324 -22.99 9.24 -22.50
C ASP A 324 -23.45 8.55 -21.20
N ILE A 325 -22.47 8.15 -20.38
CA ILE A 325 -22.70 7.50 -19.10
C ILE A 325 -22.36 8.49 -18.00
N THR A 326 -23.29 8.72 -17.09
CA THR A 326 -23.04 9.50 -15.89
C THR A 326 -22.33 8.63 -14.85
N PRO A 327 -21.09 8.95 -14.42
CA PRO A 327 -20.43 8.21 -13.37
C PRO A 327 -21.15 8.40 -12.03
N LYS A 328 -20.86 7.56 -11.03
CA LYS A 328 -21.29 7.77 -9.66
C LYS A 328 -20.22 7.28 -8.69
N ILE A 329 -19.83 8.14 -7.75
CA ILE A 329 -18.89 7.80 -6.68
C ILE A 329 -19.61 7.89 -5.35
N LEU A 330 -19.56 6.82 -4.55
CA LEU A 330 -20.10 6.79 -3.20
C LEU A 330 -18.97 6.63 -2.18
N ILE A 331 -18.79 7.63 -1.33
CA ILE A 331 -17.97 7.48 -0.12
C ILE A 331 -18.87 6.94 0.99
N VAL A 332 -18.70 5.69 1.36
CA VAL A 332 -19.53 5.01 2.34
C VAL A 332 -18.85 5.04 3.71
N THR A 333 -19.55 5.60 4.69
CA THR A 333 -19.07 5.81 6.06
C THR A 333 -20.20 5.62 7.08
N ARG A 334 -19.88 5.65 8.37
CA ARG A 334 -20.89 5.46 9.42
C ARG A 334 -21.81 6.68 9.55
N LEU A 335 -23.10 6.41 9.76
CA LEU A 335 -24.09 7.39 10.21
C LEU A 335 -23.95 7.63 11.72
N LEU A 336 -23.76 8.88 12.13
CA LEU A 336 -23.66 9.32 13.53
C LEU A 336 -24.80 10.30 13.86
N PRO A 337 -25.98 9.81 14.28
CA PRO A 337 -27.15 10.66 14.52
C PRO A 337 -26.97 11.71 15.63
N ASP A 338 -26.11 11.44 16.60
CA ASP A 338 -25.91 12.30 17.78
C ASP A 338 -24.74 13.28 17.62
N ALA A 339 -24.05 13.29 16.46
CA ALA A 339 -22.96 14.20 16.17
C ALA A 339 -23.49 15.59 15.78
N VAL A 340 -23.69 16.46 16.77
CA VAL A 340 -24.21 17.82 16.58
C VAL A 340 -23.12 18.74 16.03
N GLY A 341 -23.49 19.68 15.15
CA GLY A 341 -22.57 20.65 14.54
C GLY A 341 -21.84 20.15 13.29
N THR A 342 -22.10 18.88 12.91
CA THR A 342 -21.56 18.24 11.71
C THR A 342 -22.71 17.70 10.85
N THR A 343 -22.38 17.24 9.64
CA THR A 343 -23.31 16.55 8.73
C THR A 343 -23.29 15.02 8.92
N CYS A 344 -22.64 14.51 9.96
CA CYS A 344 -22.47 13.06 10.15
C CYS A 344 -23.79 12.30 10.41
N GLY A 345 -24.87 13.01 10.77
CA GLY A 345 -26.22 12.45 10.89
C GLY A 345 -27.05 12.46 9.59
N GLN A 346 -26.51 12.98 8.49
CA GLN A 346 -27.20 13.07 7.20
C GLN A 346 -26.86 11.85 6.32
N ARG A 347 -27.87 11.06 5.93
CA ARG A 347 -27.67 9.83 5.11
C ARG A 347 -26.90 10.08 3.82
N LEU A 348 -27.24 11.13 3.06
CA LEU A 348 -26.60 11.46 1.79
C LEU A 348 -26.15 12.91 1.80
N GLU A 349 -24.87 13.15 1.53
CA GLU A 349 -24.27 14.49 1.47
C GLU A 349 -23.46 14.67 0.18
N LYS A 350 -23.73 15.72 -0.59
CA LYS A 350 -23.02 15.99 -1.83
C LYS A 350 -21.59 16.44 -1.56
N VAL A 351 -20.59 15.87 -2.26
CA VAL A 351 -19.20 16.35 -2.13
C VAL A 351 -19.04 17.69 -2.87
N ILE A 352 -18.50 18.69 -2.18
CA ILE A 352 -18.23 20.03 -2.71
C ILE A 352 -17.20 19.93 -3.83
N GLY A 353 -17.49 20.58 -4.95
CA GLY A 353 -16.63 20.56 -6.14
C GLY A 353 -16.79 19.30 -6.99
N THR A 354 -17.90 18.57 -6.84
CA THR A 354 -18.24 17.39 -7.64
C THR A 354 -19.69 17.42 -8.10
N GLU A 355 -20.00 16.78 -9.22
CA GLU A 355 -21.35 16.67 -9.79
C GLU A 355 -21.99 15.31 -9.50
N HIS A 356 -21.20 14.25 -9.32
CA HIS A 356 -21.64 12.86 -9.28
C HIS A 356 -21.07 12.05 -8.11
N THR A 357 -20.46 12.73 -7.14
CA THR A 357 -19.93 12.12 -5.92
C THR A 357 -20.78 12.47 -4.71
N ASP A 358 -21.14 11.47 -3.91
CA ASP A 358 -21.91 11.63 -2.69
C ASP A 358 -21.26 10.85 -1.52
N ILE A 359 -21.37 11.39 -0.31
CA ILE A 359 -21.10 10.66 0.94
C ILE A 359 -22.39 9.94 1.34
N LEU A 360 -22.33 8.61 1.42
CA LEU A 360 -23.42 7.75 1.88
C LEU A 360 -23.12 7.26 3.30
N ARG A 361 -24.03 7.52 4.23
CA ARG A 361 -23.90 7.15 5.64
C ARG A 361 -24.86 6.04 6.01
N VAL A 362 -24.30 4.93 6.49
CA VAL A 362 -25.06 3.76 6.94
C VAL A 362 -24.87 3.59 8.45
N PRO A 363 -25.92 3.37 9.25
CA PRO A 363 -25.77 3.21 10.69
C PRO A 363 -25.14 1.86 11.03
N PHE A 364 -24.34 1.84 12.09
CA PHE A 364 -24.08 0.58 12.79
C PHE A 364 -25.34 0.15 13.55
N ARG A 365 -25.58 -1.16 13.64
CA ARG A 365 -26.71 -1.71 14.39
C ARG A 365 -26.38 -3.04 15.03
N THR A 366 -27.18 -3.39 16.02
CA THR A 366 -27.24 -4.71 16.65
C THR A 366 -28.70 -5.21 16.60
N GLU A 367 -28.98 -6.35 17.20
CA GLU A 367 -30.35 -6.84 17.41
C GLU A 367 -31.22 -5.82 18.17
N ASN A 368 -30.62 -4.97 19.01
CA ASN A 368 -31.29 -3.94 19.80
C ASN A 368 -31.50 -2.61 19.05
N GLY A 369 -31.18 -2.56 17.75
CA GLY A 369 -31.33 -1.37 16.91
C GLY A 369 -30.02 -0.61 16.64
N ILE A 370 -30.15 0.64 16.19
CA ILE A 370 -29.01 1.44 15.71
C ILE A 370 -28.12 1.94 16.85
N LEU A 371 -26.80 1.93 16.62
CA LEU A 371 -25.79 2.47 17.53
C LEU A 371 -25.52 3.93 17.20
N ARG A 372 -25.98 4.83 18.07
CA ARG A 372 -26.03 6.28 17.80
C ARG A 372 -24.75 7.04 18.15
N LYS A 373 -24.06 6.62 19.22
CA LYS A 373 -22.84 7.27 19.73
C LYS A 373 -21.63 6.93 18.86
N TRP A 374 -20.67 7.85 18.79
CA TRP A 374 -19.34 7.56 18.22
C TRP A 374 -18.68 6.39 18.95
N ILE A 375 -17.92 5.61 18.19
CA ILE A 375 -17.16 4.44 18.65
C ILE A 375 -15.76 4.60 18.07
N SER A 376 -14.73 4.37 18.88
CA SER A 376 -13.35 4.47 18.40
C SER A 376 -13.09 3.45 17.30
N ARG A 377 -12.21 3.77 16.36
CA ARG A 377 -11.73 2.84 15.32
C ARG A 377 -11.18 1.52 15.87
N PHE A 378 -10.72 1.50 17.12
CA PHE A 378 -10.28 0.27 17.79
C PHE A 378 -11.42 -0.63 18.25
N ASP A 379 -12.65 -0.10 18.36
CA ASP A 379 -13.80 -0.80 18.95
C ASP A 379 -14.89 -1.16 17.92
N VAL A 380 -14.65 -0.89 16.62
CA VAL A 380 -15.70 -1.06 15.58
C VAL A 380 -15.92 -2.51 15.12
N TRP A 381 -14.99 -3.41 15.42
CA TRP A 381 -14.92 -4.77 14.86
C TRP A 381 -16.23 -5.58 14.93
N PRO A 382 -16.96 -5.60 16.06
CA PRO A 382 -18.18 -6.40 16.18
C PRO A 382 -19.32 -6.00 15.24
N PHE A 383 -19.22 -4.81 14.62
CA PHE A 383 -20.30 -4.23 13.82
C PHE A 383 -20.06 -4.33 12.32
N LEU A 384 -18.83 -4.65 11.89
CA LEU A 384 -18.42 -4.52 10.48
C LEU A 384 -19.11 -5.52 9.54
N GLU A 385 -19.41 -6.73 10.01
CA GLU A 385 -20.12 -7.73 9.19
C GLU A 385 -21.57 -7.32 8.92
N THR A 386 -22.32 -6.95 9.97
CA THR A 386 -23.69 -6.44 9.81
C THR A 386 -23.72 -5.15 8.99
N TYR A 387 -22.75 -4.26 9.24
CA TYR A 387 -22.60 -3.03 8.47
C TYR A 387 -22.37 -3.31 6.98
N THR A 388 -21.58 -4.33 6.64
CA THR A 388 -21.35 -4.74 5.25
C THR A 388 -22.64 -5.13 4.53
N GLU A 389 -23.50 -5.90 5.19
CA GLU A 389 -24.80 -6.30 4.63
C GLU A 389 -25.71 -5.08 4.39
N ASP A 390 -25.77 -4.16 5.34
CA ASP A 390 -26.56 -2.94 5.20
C ASP A 390 -26.00 -2.04 4.08
N VAL A 391 -24.68 -1.89 4.01
CA VAL A 391 -23.98 -1.13 2.98
C VAL A 391 -24.24 -1.71 1.59
N ALA A 392 -24.19 -3.03 1.43
CA ALA A 392 -24.49 -3.68 0.14
C ALA A 392 -25.90 -3.30 -0.36
N ASN A 393 -26.90 -3.34 0.52
CA ASN A 393 -28.27 -2.97 0.19
C ASN A 393 -28.40 -1.49 -0.21
N GLU A 394 -27.75 -0.60 0.53
CA GLU A 394 -27.80 0.84 0.28
C GLU A 394 -27.05 1.23 -1.00
N ILE A 395 -25.89 0.61 -1.29
CA ILE A 395 -25.16 0.80 -2.56
C ILE A 395 -26.01 0.38 -3.75
N MET A 396 -26.62 -0.80 -3.69
CA MET A 396 -27.47 -1.30 -4.78
C MET A 396 -28.68 -0.40 -5.02
N ARG A 397 -29.26 0.18 -3.96
CA ARG A 397 -30.34 1.17 -4.07
C ARG A 397 -29.86 2.45 -4.75
N GLU A 398 -28.69 2.96 -4.37
CA GLU A 398 -28.18 4.24 -4.86
C GLU A 398 -27.61 4.18 -6.29
N MET A 399 -26.88 3.11 -6.63
CA MET A 399 -26.22 2.98 -7.93
C MET A 399 -27.13 2.35 -9.00
N GLN A 400 -28.14 1.57 -8.57
CA GLN A 400 -29.00 0.75 -9.44
C GLN A 400 -28.22 -0.20 -10.36
N ALA A 401 -26.98 -0.51 -9.97
CA ALA A 401 -26.03 -1.35 -10.66
C ALA A 401 -24.95 -1.77 -9.65
N LYS A 402 -24.19 -2.80 -9.97
CA LYS A 402 -23.01 -3.16 -9.19
C LYS A 402 -21.92 -2.07 -9.34
N PRO A 403 -21.06 -1.89 -8.33
CA PRO A 403 -19.83 -1.12 -8.48
C PRO A 403 -18.90 -1.76 -9.51
N ASP A 404 -18.10 -0.95 -10.18
CA ASP A 404 -17.02 -1.39 -11.06
C ASP A 404 -15.69 -1.46 -10.31
N LEU A 405 -15.55 -0.69 -9.22
CA LEU A 405 -14.38 -0.65 -8.34
C LEU A 405 -14.81 -0.40 -6.88
N ILE A 406 -14.20 -1.14 -5.95
CA ILE A 406 -14.35 -0.92 -4.50
C ILE A 406 -12.98 -0.58 -3.90
N ILE A 407 -12.88 0.54 -3.18
CA ILE A 407 -11.64 1.01 -2.53
C ILE A 407 -11.82 0.98 -1.01
N GLY A 408 -11.13 0.08 -0.33
CA GLY A 408 -11.01 0.06 1.12
C GLY A 408 -10.02 1.11 1.63
N ASN A 409 -10.32 1.75 2.75
CA ASN A 409 -9.41 2.67 3.43
C ASN A 409 -9.28 2.31 4.91
N TYR A 410 -8.05 2.16 5.38
CA TYR A 410 -7.71 1.70 6.73
C TYR A 410 -8.25 0.30 7.04
N SER A 411 -7.91 -0.26 8.20
CA SER A 411 -8.21 -1.66 8.55
C SER A 411 -9.71 -2.02 8.48
N ASP A 412 -10.59 -1.18 9.03
CA ASP A 412 -12.04 -1.40 9.04
C ASP A 412 -12.66 -1.23 7.64
N GLY A 413 -12.27 -0.19 6.91
CA GLY A 413 -12.73 0.02 5.54
C GLY A 413 -12.22 -1.04 4.58
N ASN A 414 -10.98 -1.52 4.77
CA ASN A 414 -10.40 -2.62 4.02
C ASN A 414 -11.14 -3.94 4.26
N LEU A 415 -11.47 -4.26 5.52
CA LEU A 415 -12.24 -5.47 5.83
C LEU A 415 -13.63 -5.43 5.20
N VAL A 416 -14.35 -4.31 5.33
CA VAL A 416 -15.67 -4.13 4.69
C VAL A 416 -15.55 -4.20 3.16
N ALA A 417 -14.53 -3.59 2.57
CA ALA A 417 -14.27 -3.67 1.14
C ALA A 417 -14.01 -5.11 0.68
N THR A 418 -13.27 -5.91 1.45
CA THR A 418 -13.02 -7.33 1.17
C THR A 418 -14.32 -8.12 1.13
N LEU A 419 -15.16 -7.97 2.16
CA LEU A 419 -16.44 -8.67 2.23
C LEU A 419 -17.38 -8.26 1.09
N LEU A 420 -17.45 -6.96 0.75
CA LEU A 420 -18.27 -6.46 -0.36
C LEU A 420 -17.77 -6.91 -1.72
N ALA A 421 -16.46 -6.83 -1.98
CA ALA A 421 -15.84 -7.23 -3.24
C ALA A 421 -16.06 -8.71 -3.50
N HIS A 422 -15.91 -9.55 -2.47
CA HIS A 422 -16.22 -10.98 -2.55
C HIS A 422 -17.69 -11.23 -2.87
N LYS A 423 -18.61 -10.56 -2.15
CA LYS A 423 -20.06 -10.72 -2.32
C LYS A 423 -20.56 -10.28 -3.71
N LEU A 424 -19.99 -9.20 -4.25
CA LEU A 424 -20.45 -8.57 -5.48
C LEU A 424 -19.64 -8.97 -6.73
N GLY A 425 -18.50 -9.64 -6.56
CA GLY A 425 -17.58 -10.00 -7.65
C GLY A 425 -17.02 -8.75 -8.36
N VAL A 426 -16.44 -7.84 -7.58
CA VAL A 426 -15.93 -6.54 -8.05
C VAL A 426 -14.45 -6.41 -7.74
N THR A 427 -13.71 -5.75 -8.64
CA THR A 427 -12.30 -5.42 -8.43
C THR A 427 -12.10 -4.61 -7.14
N GLN A 428 -11.18 -5.07 -6.30
CA GLN A 428 -10.86 -4.48 -5.01
C GLN A 428 -9.50 -3.76 -5.03
N CYS A 429 -9.50 -2.56 -4.46
CA CYS A 429 -8.30 -1.84 -4.06
C CYS A 429 -8.31 -1.62 -2.55
N THR A 430 -7.14 -1.65 -1.90
CA THR A 430 -7.00 -1.26 -0.49
C THR A 430 -5.93 -0.19 -0.34
N ILE A 431 -6.19 0.76 0.55
CA ILE A 431 -5.26 1.81 0.97
C ILE A 431 -5.16 1.74 2.49
N ALA A 432 -4.00 1.39 3.03
CA ALA A 432 -3.86 1.22 4.48
C ALA A 432 -3.94 2.56 5.24
N HIS A 433 -3.37 3.64 4.67
CA HIS A 433 -3.10 4.93 5.34
C HIS A 433 -2.10 4.83 6.50
N ALA A 434 -2.27 3.84 7.38
CA ALA A 434 -1.34 3.47 8.43
C ALA A 434 -1.57 2.01 8.84
N LEU A 435 -0.51 1.32 9.24
CA LEU A 435 -0.59 0.01 9.88
C LEU A 435 -0.17 0.12 11.34
N GLU A 436 -1.08 -0.15 12.27
CA GLU A 436 -0.85 0.17 13.69
C GLU A 436 0.26 -0.68 14.32
N LYS A 437 0.56 -1.87 13.76
CA LYS A 437 1.65 -2.73 14.23
C LYS A 437 3.02 -2.04 14.27
N THR A 438 3.29 -1.12 13.34
CA THR A 438 4.56 -0.34 13.34
C THR A 438 4.50 0.89 14.24
N LYS A 439 3.30 1.46 14.44
CA LYS A 439 3.10 2.63 15.29
C LYS A 439 3.10 2.30 16.78
N TYR A 440 2.76 1.06 17.13
CA TYR A 440 2.85 0.52 18.48
C TYR A 440 3.92 -0.58 18.51
N PRO A 441 5.19 -0.24 18.75
CA PRO A 441 6.27 -1.22 18.74
C PRO A 441 5.98 -2.40 19.67
N ASN A 442 6.21 -3.61 19.17
CA ASN A 442 6.04 -4.86 19.91
C ASN A 442 4.59 -5.15 20.33
N SER A 443 3.61 -4.51 19.69
CA SER A 443 2.19 -4.75 19.92
C SER A 443 1.73 -6.13 19.46
N ASP A 444 2.46 -6.78 18.55
CA ASP A 444 2.27 -8.17 18.17
C ASP A 444 2.70 -9.12 19.29
N ILE A 445 3.97 -9.05 19.70
CA ILE A 445 4.52 -9.96 20.72
C ILE A 445 3.93 -9.73 22.12
N TYR A 446 3.61 -8.49 22.50
CA TYR A 446 3.00 -8.16 23.79
C TYR A 446 1.50 -7.86 23.68
N LEU A 447 0.80 -8.60 22.80
CA LEU A 447 -0.62 -8.38 22.48
C LEU A 447 -1.51 -8.22 23.73
N ASP A 448 -1.36 -9.07 24.74
CA ASP A 448 -2.14 -9.01 26.00
C ASP A 448 -2.14 -7.65 26.68
N LYS A 449 -1.04 -6.87 26.56
CA LYS A 449 -0.93 -5.53 27.15
C LYS A 449 -1.74 -4.48 26.40
N PHE A 450 -2.01 -4.72 25.11
CA PHE A 450 -2.68 -3.78 24.23
C PHE A 450 -4.13 -4.18 23.94
N ASP A 451 -4.45 -5.47 23.95
CA ASP A 451 -5.69 -5.98 23.38
C ASP A 451 -6.94 -5.53 24.15
N SER A 452 -6.83 -5.31 25.47
CA SER A 452 -7.94 -4.78 26.26
C SER A 452 -8.35 -3.34 25.92
N GLN A 453 -7.47 -2.58 25.27
CA GLN A 453 -7.70 -1.17 24.93
C GLN A 453 -7.78 -0.92 23.42
N TYR A 454 -6.95 -1.61 22.63
CA TYR A 454 -6.78 -1.35 21.20
C TYR A 454 -7.31 -2.48 20.31
N HIS A 455 -7.65 -3.64 20.89
CA HIS A 455 -8.18 -4.79 20.16
C HIS A 455 -7.34 -5.16 18.92
N PHE A 456 -6.01 -5.16 19.08
CA PHE A 456 -5.08 -5.45 18.00
C PHE A 456 -5.18 -6.88 17.46
N SER A 457 -5.71 -7.82 18.26
CA SER A 457 -6.04 -9.16 17.77
C SER A 457 -6.99 -9.10 16.57
N CYS A 458 -8.06 -8.31 16.69
CA CYS A 458 -9.00 -8.06 15.60
C CYS A 458 -8.34 -7.27 14.46
N GLN A 459 -7.61 -6.21 14.78
CA GLN A 459 -7.03 -5.33 13.75
C GLN A 459 -5.99 -6.06 12.88
N PHE A 460 -5.04 -6.77 13.49
CA PHE A 460 -4.01 -7.50 12.74
C PHE A 460 -4.60 -8.63 11.90
N THR A 461 -5.65 -9.28 12.40
CA THR A 461 -6.40 -10.28 11.63
C THR A 461 -7.07 -9.62 10.42
N ALA A 462 -7.76 -8.49 10.60
CA ALA A 462 -8.43 -7.75 9.53
C ALA A 462 -7.43 -7.26 8.47
N ASP A 463 -6.27 -6.76 8.90
CA ASP A 463 -5.19 -6.33 8.01
C ASP A 463 -4.68 -7.50 7.16
N LEU A 464 -4.37 -8.65 7.76
CA LEU A 464 -3.92 -9.84 7.03
C LEU A 464 -4.94 -10.36 6.01
N ILE A 465 -6.23 -10.37 6.40
CA ILE A 465 -7.33 -10.74 5.49
C ILE A 465 -7.34 -9.81 4.29
N ALA A 466 -7.37 -8.50 4.51
CA ALA A 466 -7.51 -7.54 3.43
C ALA A 466 -6.29 -7.48 2.51
N MET A 467 -5.07 -7.51 3.06
CA MET A 467 -3.81 -7.47 2.29
C MET A 467 -3.70 -8.64 1.30
N ASN A 468 -4.18 -9.82 1.70
CA ASN A 468 -4.12 -11.01 0.85
C ASN A 468 -5.31 -11.12 -0.09
N HIS A 469 -6.49 -10.63 0.30
CA HIS A 469 -7.71 -10.72 -0.51
C HIS A 469 -7.77 -9.74 -1.67
N THR A 470 -7.23 -8.51 -1.51
CA THR A 470 -7.34 -7.45 -2.52
C THR A 470 -6.63 -7.78 -3.84
N ASP A 471 -7.17 -7.25 -4.95
CA ASP A 471 -6.56 -7.38 -6.28
C ASP A 471 -5.32 -6.50 -6.42
N PHE A 472 -5.35 -5.28 -5.85
CA PHE A 472 -4.19 -4.39 -5.79
C PHE A 472 -4.19 -3.51 -4.53
N ILE A 473 -2.99 -3.03 -4.18
CA ILE A 473 -2.71 -2.18 -3.03
C ILE A 473 -2.09 -0.88 -3.55
N ILE A 474 -2.64 0.25 -3.12
CA ILE A 474 -2.02 1.56 -3.33
C ILE A 474 -1.34 1.99 -2.03
N THR A 475 -0.07 2.37 -2.13
CA THR A 475 0.68 3.02 -1.06
C THR A 475 1.11 4.42 -1.47
N SER A 476 1.38 5.28 -0.51
CA SER A 476 1.81 6.66 -0.80
C SER A 476 3.32 6.76 -1.01
N THR A 477 4.10 5.82 -0.46
CA THR A 477 5.57 5.82 -0.47
C THR A 477 6.12 4.40 -0.65
N PHE A 478 7.39 4.31 -1.05
CA PHE A 478 8.14 3.05 -1.04
C PHE A 478 8.36 2.56 0.40
N GLN A 479 8.60 3.49 1.33
CA GLN A 479 8.75 3.21 2.75
C GLN A 479 7.58 2.39 3.27
N GLU A 480 6.35 2.79 2.93
CA GLU A 480 5.14 2.11 3.42
C GLU A 480 5.19 0.61 3.11
N ILE A 481 5.72 0.22 1.96
CA ILE A 481 5.87 -1.19 1.57
C ILE A 481 7.12 -1.80 2.23
N ALA A 482 8.31 -1.29 1.89
CA ALA A 482 9.59 -1.96 2.13
C ALA A 482 10.63 -1.06 2.83
N GLY A 483 10.19 0.03 3.44
CA GLY A 483 11.02 0.85 4.32
C GLY A 483 12.18 1.51 3.60
N SER A 484 13.34 1.53 4.27
CA SER A 484 14.60 1.96 3.68
C SER A 484 15.59 0.80 3.62
N LYS A 485 16.85 1.08 3.26
CA LYS A 485 17.94 0.11 3.42
C LYS A 485 18.05 -0.36 4.88
N ASP A 486 17.81 0.56 5.80
CA ASP A 486 18.16 0.47 7.21
C ASP A 486 16.96 0.19 8.12
N THR A 487 15.75 0.50 7.65
CA THR A 487 14.51 0.38 8.42
C THR A 487 13.50 -0.47 7.66
N VAL A 488 12.72 -1.26 8.41
CA VAL A 488 11.68 -2.14 7.87
C VAL A 488 10.47 -1.32 7.42
N GLY A 489 9.85 -1.72 6.31
CA GLY A 489 8.59 -1.11 5.84
C GLY A 489 7.37 -1.49 6.68
N GLN A 490 6.25 -0.78 6.47
CA GLN A 490 5.02 -1.06 7.21
C GLN A 490 4.45 -2.42 6.81
N TYR A 491 4.21 -2.65 5.51
CA TYR A 491 3.79 -3.96 5.01
C TYR A 491 4.86 -5.03 5.24
N GLU A 492 6.14 -4.70 5.04
CA GLU A 492 7.24 -5.63 5.29
C GLU A 492 7.25 -6.19 6.71
N SER A 493 6.88 -5.37 7.71
CA SER A 493 6.79 -5.84 9.09
C SER A 493 5.70 -6.91 9.31
N HIS A 494 4.79 -7.11 8.35
CA HIS A 494 3.75 -8.14 8.35
C HIS A 494 4.13 -9.40 7.57
N ILE A 495 5.35 -9.47 7.00
CA ILE A 495 5.86 -10.71 6.37
C ILE A 495 5.86 -11.84 7.39
N ALA A 496 6.46 -11.61 8.57
CA ALA A 496 6.57 -12.61 9.61
C ALA A 496 6.42 -11.96 10.99
N PHE A 497 5.48 -12.44 11.79
CA PHE A 497 5.27 -11.99 13.16
C PHE A 497 4.42 -13.00 13.94
N THR A 498 4.34 -12.83 15.26
CA THR A 498 3.56 -13.72 16.11
C THR A 498 2.86 -12.90 17.20
N PRO A 499 1.51 -12.99 17.29
CA PRO A 499 0.76 -12.73 18.51
C PRO A 499 0.70 -14.00 19.39
N PRO A 500 1.54 -14.10 20.45
CA PRO A 500 1.59 -15.29 21.31
C PRO A 500 0.22 -15.63 21.88
N GLY A 501 -0.10 -16.93 21.92
CA GLY A 501 -1.39 -17.42 22.39
C GLY A 501 -2.54 -17.36 21.37
N LEU A 502 -2.35 -16.74 20.20
CA LEU A 502 -3.38 -16.62 19.16
C LEU A 502 -3.05 -17.43 17.88
N TYR A 503 -2.07 -16.97 17.11
CA TYR A 503 -1.58 -17.63 15.89
C TYR A 503 -0.17 -17.13 15.56
N ARG A 504 0.51 -17.78 14.62
CA ARG A 504 1.82 -17.38 14.09
C ARG A 504 1.71 -17.05 12.62
N VAL A 505 2.32 -15.97 12.17
CA VAL A 505 2.35 -15.57 10.76
C VAL A 505 3.73 -15.86 10.21
N VAL A 506 3.84 -16.94 9.43
CA VAL A 506 5.11 -17.40 8.85
C VAL A 506 5.41 -16.67 7.54
N HIS A 507 4.37 -16.42 6.74
CA HIS A 507 4.46 -15.62 5.53
C HIS A 507 3.13 -14.89 5.30
N GLY A 508 2.98 -13.70 5.87
CA GLY A 508 1.75 -12.91 5.88
C GLY A 508 1.52 -12.07 4.62
N ILE A 509 2.59 -11.56 4.02
CA ILE A 509 2.57 -10.77 2.77
C ILE A 509 3.95 -10.86 2.12
N ASP A 510 4.06 -10.54 0.83
CA ASP A 510 5.34 -10.41 0.12
C ASP A 510 5.46 -9.00 -0.46
N VAL A 511 6.49 -8.24 -0.08
CA VAL A 511 6.73 -6.89 -0.61
C VAL A 511 7.04 -6.87 -2.10
N PHE A 512 7.40 -8.01 -2.68
CA PHE A 512 7.60 -8.16 -4.12
C PHE A 512 6.29 -8.47 -4.86
N ASP A 513 5.16 -8.65 -4.19
CA ASP A 513 3.91 -8.96 -4.87
C ASP A 513 3.52 -7.85 -5.88
N PRO A 514 3.22 -8.19 -7.15
CA PRO A 514 2.84 -7.21 -8.17
C PRO A 514 1.50 -6.49 -7.89
N LYS A 515 0.81 -6.83 -6.80
CA LYS A 515 -0.36 -6.07 -6.32
C LYS A 515 0.02 -4.69 -5.77
N PHE A 516 1.27 -4.48 -5.33
CA PHE A 516 1.70 -3.19 -4.78
C PHE A 516 2.03 -2.14 -5.85
N ASN A 517 1.42 -0.96 -5.72
CA ASN A 517 1.65 0.20 -6.58
C ASN A 517 1.77 1.50 -5.78
N ILE A 518 2.84 2.26 -6.00
CA ILE A 518 3.09 3.53 -5.30
C ILE A 518 2.44 4.68 -6.09
N VAL A 519 1.58 5.46 -5.43
CA VAL A 519 0.94 6.66 -5.99
C VAL A 519 0.97 7.78 -4.95
N SER A 520 1.81 8.80 -5.17
CA SER A 520 1.93 9.95 -4.26
C SER A 520 0.93 11.05 -4.59
N GLN A 521 0.23 11.59 -3.56
CA GLN A 521 -0.61 12.78 -3.71
C GLN A 521 0.26 14.05 -3.62
N MET A 522 0.23 14.91 -4.65
CA MET A 522 1.13 16.08 -4.75
C MET A 522 0.45 17.46 -4.71
N ASN A 523 -0.87 17.57 -4.55
CA ASN A 523 -1.53 18.87 -4.78
C ASN A 523 -2.69 19.16 -3.79
N ARG A 524 -2.57 20.21 -2.93
CA ARG A 524 -3.67 20.72 -2.07
C ARG A 524 -3.53 22.20 -1.67
N VAL A 525 -4.67 22.89 -1.48
CA VAL A 525 -4.76 24.38 -1.35
C VAL A 525 -5.46 24.89 -0.06
N ARG A 526 -6.16 24.10 0.76
CA ARG A 526 -7.18 24.69 1.67
C ARG A 526 -6.74 25.23 3.05
N ASN A 527 -5.61 24.78 3.62
CA ASN A 527 -5.01 25.40 4.82
C ASN A 527 -3.81 26.30 4.48
N GLY A 528 -3.56 26.51 3.19
CA GLY A 528 -2.35 27.14 2.69
C GLY A 528 -2.14 28.57 3.21
N GLU A 529 -3.20 29.32 3.53
CA GLU A 529 -3.04 30.69 4.06
C GLU A 529 -2.38 30.70 5.45
N LEU A 530 -2.67 29.73 6.32
CA LEU A 530 -2.02 29.68 7.63
C LEU A 530 -0.53 29.31 7.48
N TYR A 531 -0.22 28.30 6.66
CA TYR A 531 1.17 27.97 6.36
C TYR A 531 1.91 29.15 5.71
N ARG A 532 1.29 29.84 4.74
CA ARG A 532 1.85 31.06 4.12
C ARG A 532 2.03 32.20 5.10
N TYR A 533 1.10 32.40 6.04
CA TYR A 533 1.27 33.36 7.12
C TYR A 533 2.48 33.01 8.00
N ILE A 534 2.66 31.72 8.35
CA ILE A 534 3.85 31.28 9.07
C ILE A 534 5.11 31.52 8.23
N CYS A 535 5.08 31.28 6.91
CA CYS A 535 6.17 31.63 6.00
C CYS A 535 6.49 33.13 6.01
N ASP A 536 5.46 33.99 6.05
CA ASP A 536 5.62 35.45 6.13
C ASP A 536 6.27 35.88 7.45
N THR A 537 5.94 35.19 8.55
CA THR A 537 6.62 35.39 9.85
C THR A 537 8.00 34.73 9.93
N LYS A 538 8.50 34.14 8.82
CA LYS A 538 9.76 33.38 8.76
C LYS A 538 9.81 32.23 9.78
N GLY A 539 8.67 31.59 10.04
CA GLY A 539 8.57 30.44 10.94
C GLY A 539 9.17 29.15 10.35
N VAL A 540 8.98 28.05 11.06
CA VAL A 540 9.30 26.68 10.61
C VAL A 540 8.15 25.75 10.97
N PHE A 541 7.96 24.69 10.19
CA PHE A 541 7.07 23.61 10.55
C PHE A 541 7.86 22.47 11.18
N VAL A 542 7.34 21.90 12.27
CA VAL A 542 7.96 20.76 12.95
C VAL A 542 6.92 19.66 13.13
N GLN A 543 7.26 18.45 12.68
CA GLN A 543 6.47 17.24 12.83
C GLN A 543 7.26 16.22 13.69
N PRO A 544 6.97 16.10 15.00
CA PRO A 544 7.77 15.29 15.91
C PRO A 544 7.11 13.95 16.28
N ALA A 545 6.35 13.31 15.39
CA ALA A 545 5.76 12.02 15.73
C ALA A 545 6.84 10.94 15.86
N PHE A 546 6.64 10.03 16.82
CA PHE A 546 7.49 8.84 16.98
C PHE A 546 7.50 7.95 15.74
N TYR A 547 6.39 7.91 15.01
CA TYR A 547 6.27 7.30 13.69
C TYR A 547 5.14 8.01 12.93
N GLU A 548 5.40 8.40 11.68
CA GLU A 548 4.40 9.03 10.81
C GLU A 548 4.25 8.21 9.53
N ALA A 549 3.07 7.68 9.24
CA ALA A 549 2.89 6.74 8.12
C ALA A 549 3.13 7.40 6.76
N PHE A 550 2.66 8.63 6.59
CA PHE A 550 2.90 9.44 5.40
C PHE A 550 3.28 10.87 5.76
N GLY A 551 2.42 11.57 6.52
CA GLY A 551 2.66 12.96 6.91
C GLY A 551 2.16 13.98 5.89
N LEU A 552 0.84 14.00 5.60
CA LEU A 552 0.25 15.00 4.70
C LEU A 552 0.60 16.44 5.07
N THR A 553 0.68 16.76 6.36
CA THR A 553 1.05 18.10 6.84
C THR A 553 2.48 18.49 6.47
N VAL A 554 3.38 17.51 6.30
CA VAL A 554 4.75 17.73 5.81
C VAL A 554 4.70 18.24 4.37
N ILE A 555 3.92 17.58 3.51
CA ILE A 555 3.73 18.02 2.12
C ILE A 555 3.06 19.40 2.07
N GLU A 556 1.99 19.61 2.83
CA GLU A 556 1.30 20.91 2.87
C GLU A 556 2.24 22.05 3.24
N SER A 557 3.08 21.84 4.26
CA SER A 557 4.11 22.78 4.69
C SER A 557 5.11 23.07 3.57
N MET A 558 5.67 22.03 2.96
CA MET A 558 6.64 22.15 1.87
C MET A 558 6.04 22.84 0.62
N THR A 559 4.81 22.51 0.24
CA THR A 559 4.11 23.15 -0.89
C THR A 559 3.87 24.64 -0.65
N CYS A 560 3.71 25.06 0.61
CA CYS A 560 3.58 26.48 0.95
C CYS A 560 4.93 27.21 1.07
N GLY A 561 6.06 26.52 0.84
CA GLY A 561 7.41 27.06 0.98
C GLY A 561 7.87 27.22 2.42
N LEU A 562 7.22 26.55 3.38
CA LEU A 562 7.61 26.63 4.80
C LEU A 562 8.76 25.65 5.07
N PRO A 563 9.90 26.10 5.63
CA PRO A 563 10.99 25.20 6.01
C PRO A 563 10.45 24.14 6.97
N THR A 564 10.69 22.87 6.61
CA THR A 564 10.01 21.72 7.20
C THR A 564 11.01 20.81 7.88
N ILE A 565 10.75 20.52 9.15
CA ILE A 565 11.50 19.61 10.00
C ILE A 565 10.55 18.45 10.37
N ALA A 566 10.87 17.22 10.00
CA ALA A 566 9.97 16.08 10.22
C ALA A 566 10.69 14.83 10.74
N THR A 567 9.93 13.90 11.33
CA THR A 567 10.49 12.65 11.87
C THR A 567 11.19 11.82 10.80
N CYS A 568 12.31 11.19 11.15
CA CYS A 568 12.98 10.22 10.28
C CYS A 568 12.33 8.82 10.31
N HIS A 569 11.27 8.61 11.12
CA HIS A 569 10.58 7.33 11.25
C HIS A 569 9.25 7.32 10.48
N GLY A 570 9.23 6.63 9.33
CA GLY A 570 8.05 6.45 8.49
C GLY A 570 8.09 7.28 7.19
N GLY A 571 6.93 7.67 6.67
CA GLY A 571 6.77 8.34 5.38
C GLY A 571 7.58 9.63 5.18
N PRO A 572 7.71 10.53 6.17
CA PRO A 572 8.48 11.76 5.99
C PRO A 572 9.98 11.54 5.67
N ALA A 573 10.51 10.36 6.01
CA ALA A 573 11.87 9.97 5.65
C ALA A 573 12.11 9.89 4.14
N GLU A 574 11.06 9.63 3.35
CA GLU A 574 11.09 9.60 1.89
C GLU A 574 10.65 10.93 1.26
N ILE A 575 9.78 11.68 1.93
CA ILE A 575 9.28 12.99 1.44
C ILE A 575 10.38 14.06 1.48
N ILE A 576 11.18 14.09 2.56
CA ILE A 576 12.25 15.07 2.77
C ILE A 576 13.60 14.47 2.37
N VAL A 577 14.36 15.24 1.59
CA VAL A 577 15.79 15.03 1.39
C VAL A 577 16.52 15.92 2.39
N ASP A 578 17.11 15.30 3.42
CA ASP A 578 17.76 15.99 4.54
C ASP A 578 18.82 16.99 4.06
N GLY A 579 18.73 18.23 4.54
CA GLY A 579 19.59 19.35 4.16
C GLY A 579 19.31 19.95 2.78
N VAL A 580 18.35 19.43 2.01
CA VAL A 580 18.00 19.93 0.66
C VAL A 580 16.58 20.47 0.62
N SER A 581 15.59 19.62 0.86
CA SER A 581 14.16 20.01 0.82
C SER A 581 13.54 20.18 2.20
N GLY A 582 14.27 19.82 3.26
CA GLY A 582 13.85 19.88 4.66
C GLY A 582 14.94 19.29 5.57
N LEU A 583 14.62 19.13 6.86
CA LEU A 583 15.51 18.47 7.84
C LEU A 583 14.79 17.29 8.53
N HIS A 584 15.56 16.25 8.87
CA HIS A 584 15.07 15.09 9.61
C HIS A 584 15.41 15.15 11.10
N ILE A 585 14.40 15.06 11.97
CA ILE A 585 14.58 14.85 13.42
C ILE A 585 14.42 13.38 13.79
N ASP A 586 15.23 12.92 14.74
CA ASP A 586 14.95 11.67 15.46
C ASP A 586 14.21 11.99 16.77
N PRO A 587 12.90 11.66 16.89
CA PRO A 587 12.10 11.95 18.08
C PRO A 587 12.59 11.21 19.33
N TYR A 588 13.44 10.19 19.20
CA TYR A 588 14.06 9.48 20.33
C TYR A 588 15.37 10.14 20.80
N HIS A 589 15.95 11.05 20.02
CA HIS A 589 17.22 11.71 20.32
C HIS A 589 17.11 13.23 20.09
N SER A 590 16.74 13.97 21.14
CA SER A 590 16.53 15.42 21.09
C SER A 590 17.79 16.27 20.83
N ASN A 591 18.99 15.69 20.94
CA ASN A 591 20.24 16.44 20.99
C ASN A 591 20.78 16.88 19.62
N LYS A 592 20.14 16.51 18.50
CA LYS A 592 20.52 17.01 17.16
C LYS A 592 20.03 18.43 16.87
N ALA A 593 19.11 18.98 17.67
CA ALA A 593 18.64 20.36 17.50
C ALA A 593 19.70 21.43 17.83
N ASP A 594 20.80 21.04 18.49
CA ASP A 594 21.93 21.91 18.83
C ASP A 594 23.00 21.97 17.72
N ASP A 595 22.77 21.33 16.57
CA ASP A 595 23.69 21.33 15.43
C ASP A 595 23.71 22.73 14.75
N PRO A 596 24.87 23.42 14.69
CA PRO A 596 25.00 24.72 14.05
C PRO A 596 24.54 24.72 12.59
N ASP A 597 24.69 23.58 11.89
CA ASP A 597 24.36 23.45 10.48
C ASP A 597 22.85 23.53 10.24
N TRP A 598 22.03 23.15 11.23
CA TRP A 598 20.57 23.29 11.18
C TRP A 598 20.15 24.75 11.27
N CYS A 599 20.77 25.50 12.18
CA CYS A 599 20.53 26.92 12.33
C CYS A 599 20.91 27.67 11.05
N LEU A 600 22.06 27.33 10.45
CA LEU A 600 22.53 27.91 9.20
C LEU A 600 21.59 27.58 8.04
N TRP A 601 21.17 26.33 7.87
CA TRP A 601 20.24 25.94 6.81
C TRP A 601 18.89 26.67 6.92
N ILE A 602 18.32 26.73 8.13
CA ILE A 602 17.06 27.46 8.37
C ILE A 602 17.22 28.95 8.04
N LEU A 603 18.35 29.57 8.38
CA LEU A 603 18.64 30.96 8.06
C LEU A 603 18.83 31.19 6.55
N GLU A 604 19.55 30.30 5.87
CA GLU A 604 19.78 30.38 4.42
C GLU A 604 18.48 30.23 3.62
N VAL A 605 17.62 29.25 3.97
CA VAL A 605 16.32 29.06 3.32
C VAL A 605 15.38 30.24 3.61
N ARG A 606 15.49 30.89 4.77
CA ARG A 606 14.72 32.11 5.09
C ARG A 606 15.10 33.31 4.22
N GLU A 607 16.33 33.37 3.72
CA GLU A 607 16.86 34.50 2.94
C GLU A 607 16.67 34.36 1.43
N GLN A 608 16.32 33.17 0.92
CA GLN A 608 16.08 32.97 -0.51
C GLN A 608 14.82 33.72 -0.99
N PRO A 609 14.91 34.49 -2.10
CA PRO A 609 13.75 35.15 -2.68
C PRO A 609 12.77 34.12 -3.26
N ARG A 610 11.47 34.32 -3.00
CA ARG A 610 10.41 33.43 -3.49
C ARG A 610 10.28 33.59 -5.01
N GLU A 611 10.51 32.53 -5.78
CA GLU A 611 9.99 32.46 -7.14
C GLU A 611 8.46 32.29 -7.05
N ALA A 612 7.73 33.19 -7.71
CA ALA A 612 6.29 33.37 -7.58
C ALA A 612 5.47 32.37 -8.41
#